data_AF-A0A7C6SBT1-F1
#
_entry.id   AF-A0A7C6SBT1-F1
#
_cell.length_a   1.000
_cell.length_b   1.000
_cell.length_c   1.000
_cell.angle_alpha   90.00
_cell.angle_beta   90.00
_cell.angle_gamma   90.00
#
_symmetry.space_group_name_H-M   'P 1'
#
loop_
_entity.id
_entity.type
_entity.pdbx_description
1 polymer ?
#
loop_
_entity_poly.entity_id
_entity_poly.type
_entity_poly.pdbx_seq_one_letter_code
_entity_poly.pdbx_strand_id
1 'polypeptide(L)'
;MVDVSKIKFDAKKSLYGYRMLYLWQLLLPLIIILFFGAFLIPAILSRILGGPNVTNDGKLGLIIAPISSWILTRLIWPLFRAKRILIGKELLTSNYSDLDKIKLVKEPLHILKLICVSLIFTLMVIIGLGLFIVPGIFLLVIFSMANHMMVENKDISIIAAFKYSYRLTKYYKKDVLIFFLSFIPHFILGFLTLGIYFLFFYPYFEVAYTNLFIDLKNSGIIYNKV
;
A
#
# COMPACT_ATOMS: atom_id res chain seq x y z
N MET A 1 -25.10 -4.79 -4.19
CA MET A 1 -24.23 -5.20 -3.07
C MET A 1 -23.02 -5.86 -3.68
N VAL A 2 -21.82 -5.52 -3.22
CA VAL A 2 -20.58 -6.06 -3.81
C VAL A 2 -20.40 -7.50 -3.32
N ASP A 3 -20.19 -8.43 -4.25
CA ASP A 3 -19.92 -9.83 -3.90
C ASP A 3 -18.44 -10.01 -3.52
N VAL A 4 -18.18 -9.89 -2.22
CA VAL A 4 -16.82 -10.07 -1.64
C VAL A 4 -16.30 -11.49 -1.89
N SER A 5 -17.17 -12.49 -2.00
CA SER A 5 -16.77 -13.88 -2.30
C SER A 5 -16.22 -13.97 -3.72
N LYS A 6 -16.93 -13.39 -4.70
CA LYS A 6 -16.47 -13.32 -6.08
C LYS A 6 -15.16 -12.58 -6.21
N ILE A 7 -15.02 -11.41 -5.57
CA ILE A 7 -13.77 -10.63 -5.56
C ILE A 7 -12.58 -11.47 -5.10
N LYS A 8 -12.75 -12.20 -4.00
CA LYS A 8 -11.73 -13.09 -3.44
C LYS A 8 -11.43 -14.26 -4.36
N PHE A 9 -12.46 -14.86 -4.96
CA PHE A 9 -12.29 -15.96 -5.91
C PHE A 9 -11.50 -15.53 -7.15
N ASP A 10 -11.87 -14.41 -7.77
CA ASP A 10 -11.20 -13.88 -8.96
C ASP A 10 -9.75 -13.50 -8.66
N ALA A 11 -9.49 -12.88 -7.50
CA ALA A 11 -8.14 -12.59 -7.04
C ALA A 11 -7.32 -13.87 -6.80
N LYS A 12 -7.91 -14.90 -6.17
CA LYS A 12 -7.21 -16.16 -5.97
C LYS A 12 -6.93 -16.86 -7.31
N LYS A 13 -7.89 -16.85 -8.23
CA LYS A 13 -7.79 -17.46 -9.56
C LYS A 13 -6.69 -16.81 -10.40
N SER A 14 -6.61 -15.47 -10.39
CA SER A 14 -5.60 -14.73 -11.17
C SER A 14 -4.17 -14.99 -10.68
N LEU A 15 -4.01 -15.49 -9.45
CA LEU A 15 -2.73 -15.71 -8.78
C LEU A 15 -2.13 -17.11 -8.89
N TYR A 16 -2.86 -18.09 -9.44
CA TYR A 16 -2.36 -19.46 -9.57
C TYR A 16 -1.17 -19.56 -10.56
N GLY A 17 -0.16 -20.37 -10.21
CA GLY A 17 0.98 -20.73 -11.09
C GLY A 17 2.20 -19.81 -11.00
N TYR A 18 2.96 -19.70 -12.10
CA TYR A 18 4.16 -18.83 -12.22
C TYR A 18 3.89 -17.33 -11.99
N ARG A 19 2.61 -16.94 -11.90
CA ARG A 19 2.12 -15.56 -11.70
C ARG A 19 2.50 -15.00 -10.33
N MET A 20 2.73 -15.89 -9.36
CA MET A 20 3.16 -15.52 -8.01
C MET A 20 4.60 -14.97 -7.97
N LEU A 21 5.44 -15.23 -9.00
CA LEU A 21 6.83 -14.74 -9.09
C LEU A 21 6.91 -13.22 -9.30
N TYR A 22 6.01 -12.64 -10.10
CA TYR A 22 5.89 -11.18 -10.25
C TYR A 22 5.54 -10.50 -8.93
N LEU A 23 5.01 -11.27 -7.98
CA LEU A 23 4.57 -10.78 -6.70
C LEU A 23 5.66 -10.76 -5.63
N TRP A 24 6.78 -11.45 -5.86
CA TRP A 24 7.97 -11.27 -5.01
C TRP A 24 8.54 -9.85 -5.11
N GLN A 25 8.28 -9.13 -6.22
CA GLN A 25 8.54 -7.69 -6.33
C GLN A 25 7.69 -6.86 -5.34
N LEU A 26 6.58 -7.41 -4.82
CA LEU A 26 5.79 -6.80 -3.74
C LEU A 26 6.39 -7.00 -2.35
N LEU A 27 7.26 -7.99 -2.17
CA LEU A 27 7.81 -8.41 -0.88
C LEU A 27 9.20 -7.84 -0.59
N LEU A 28 10.03 -7.63 -1.62
CA LEU A 28 11.29 -6.89 -1.58
C LEU A 28 11.26 -5.69 -0.62
N PRO A 29 10.27 -4.79 -0.70
CA PRO A 29 10.16 -3.68 0.22
C PRO A 29 9.69 -4.02 1.63
N LEU A 30 8.86 -5.06 1.82
CA LEU A 30 8.49 -5.54 3.15
C LEU A 30 9.74 -6.09 3.87
N ILE A 31 10.57 -6.81 3.12
CA ILE A 31 11.88 -7.32 3.55
C ILE A 31 12.81 -6.14 3.86
N ILE A 32 12.87 -5.11 3.02
CA ILE A 32 13.65 -3.89 3.29
C ILE A 32 13.14 -3.15 4.53
N ILE A 33 11.82 -3.04 4.75
CA ILE A 33 11.23 -2.42 5.94
C ILE A 33 11.54 -3.24 7.20
N LEU A 34 11.51 -4.57 7.12
CA LEU A 34 11.95 -5.46 8.20
C LEU A 34 13.45 -5.30 8.45
N PHE A 35 14.26 -5.20 7.40
CA PHE A 35 15.71 -5.04 7.48
C PHE A 35 16.09 -3.68 8.09
N PHE A 36 15.47 -2.58 7.66
CA PHE A 36 15.70 -1.23 8.20
C PHE A 36 15.02 -1.00 9.55
N GLY A 37 13.86 -1.60 9.81
CA GLY A 37 13.22 -1.62 11.13
C GLY A 37 14.09 -2.34 12.16
N ALA A 38 14.77 -3.41 11.73
CA ALA A 38 15.78 -4.10 12.53
C ALA A 38 17.06 -3.27 12.78
N PHE A 39 17.28 -2.12 12.12
CA PHE A 39 18.33 -1.17 12.48
C PHE A 39 17.86 -0.11 13.50
N LEU A 40 16.59 0.29 13.46
CA LEU A 40 16.01 1.25 14.40
C LEU A 40 15.92 0.70 15.82
N ILE A 41 15.50 -0.56 15.97
CA ILE A 41 15.33 -1.17 17.30
C ILE A 41 16.67 -1.26 18.03
N PRO A 42 17.76 -1.82 17.47
CA PRO A 42 19.07 -1.82 18.12
C PRO A 42 19.65 -0.43 18.32
N ALA A 43 19.43 0.53 17.41
CA ALA A 43 19.89 1.91 17.56
C ALA A 43 19.21 2.65 18.73
N ILE A 44 17.92 2.39 18.97
CA ILE A 44 17.18 2.93 20.12
C ILE A 44 17.55 2.16 21.39
N LEU A 45 17.63 0.83 21.32
CA LEU A 45 17.94 -0.04 22.46
C LEU A 45 19.35 0.22 22.99
N SER A 46 20.33 0.42 22.11
CA SER A 46 21.70 0.82 22.48
C SER A 46 21.78 2.20 23.15
N ARG A 47 20.79 3.08 23.00
CA ARG A 47 20.73 4.33 23.79
C ARG A 47 20.14 4.12 25.17
N ILE A 48 19.16 3.22 25.29
CA ILE A 48 18.49 2.92 26.56
C ILE A 48 19.39 2.05 27.45
N LEU A 49 20.09 1.08 26.87
CA LEU A 49 20.92 0.10 27.59
C LEU A 49 22.39 0.52 27.77
N GLY A 50 22.78 1.73 27.37
CA GLY A 50 24.16 2.20 27.52
C GLY A 50 25.15 1.47 26.60
N GLY A 51 24.90 1.51 25.29
CA GLY A 51 25.77 0.98 24.26
C GLY A 51 27.19 1.57 24.28
N PRO A 52 28.12 1.02 23.49
CA PRO A 52 29.54 1.40 23.51
C PRO A 52 29.71 2.93 23.42
N ASN A 53 30.71 3.47 24.13
CA ASN A 53 30.95 4.91 24.22
C ASN A 53 31.30 5.51 22.84
N VAL A 54 30.29 5.85 22.07
CA VAL A 54 30.44 6.45 20.74
C VAL A 54 30.79 7.92 20.90
N THR A 55 31.74 8.43 20.11
CA THR A 55 32.06 9.87 20.03
C THR A 55 30.81 10.70 19.72
N ASN A 56 30.80 11.99 20.05
CA ASN A 56 29.66 12.88 19.79
C ASN A 56 29.26 12.88 18.29
N ASP A 57 30.23 12.75 17.39
CA ASP A 57 29.99 12.64 15.94
C ASP A 57 29.33 11.31 15.56
N GLY A 58 29.73 10.20 16.19
CA GLY A 58 29.09 8.90 15.95
C GLY A 58 27.69 8.80 16.57
N LYS A 59 27.38 9.56 17.64
CA LYS A 59 26.01 9.67 18.19
C LYS A 59 25.05 10.35 17.22
N LEU A 60 25.50 11.38 16.49
CA LEU A 60 24.71 12.04 15.45
C LEU A 60 24.46 11.11 14.25
N GLY A 61 25.47 10.35 13.83
CA GLY A 61 25.33 9.34 12.77
C GLY A 61 24.24 8.30 13.07
N LEU A 62 24.11 7.88 14.33
CA LEU A 62 23.06 6.95 14.78
C LEU A 62 21.64 7.55 14.77
N ILE A 63 21.48 8.87 14.76
CA ILE A 63 20.17 9.54 14.58
C ILE A 63 19.88 9.74 13.09
N ILE A 64 20.86 10.28 12.38
CA ILE A 64 20.68 10.80 11.02
C ILE A 64 20.50 9.64 10.03
N ALA A 65 21.29 8.57 10.16
CA ALA A 65 21.25 7.43 9.24
C ALA A 65 19.87 6.72 9.17
N PRO A 66 19.20 6.38 10.29
CA PRO A 66 17.89 5.75 10.20
C PRO A 66 16.80 6.71 9.68
N ILE A 67 16.87 8.00 10.03
CA ILE A 67 15.90 8.99 9.55
C ILE A 67 16.05 9.22 8.06
N SER A 68 17.28 9.39 7.56
CA SER A 68 17.55 9.59 6.13
C SER A 68 17.16 8.36 5.31
N SER A 69 17.42 7.15 5.81
CA SER A 69 16.96 5.91 5.18
C SER A 69 15.43 5.81 5.14
N TRP A 70 14.75 6.17 6.25
CA TRP A 70 13.29 6.16 6.29
C TRP A 70 12.68 7.15 5.29
N ILE A 71 13.27 8.33 5.13
CA ILE A 71 12.83 9.32 4.12
C ILE A 71 13.06 8.79 2.70
N LEU A 72 14.23 8.22 2.42
CA LEU A 72 14.57 7.71 1.08
C LEU A 72 13.63 6.57 0.67
N THR A 73 13.36 5.64 1.58
CA THR A 73 12.42 4.55 1.32
C THR A 73 11.00 5.09 1.02
N ARG A 74 10.54 6.13 1.71
CA ARG A 74 9.23 6.77 1.46
C ARG A 74 9.14 7.45 0.10
N LEU A 75 10.24 7.94 -0.45
CA LEU A 75 10.29 8.58 -1.77
C LEU A 75 10.23 7.55 -2.92
N ILE A 76 10.86 6.39 -2.72
CA ILE A 76 10.92 5.31 -3.71
C ILE A 76 9.64 4.47 -3.70
N TRP A 77 9.02 4.31 -2.52
CA TRP A 77 7.83 3.50 -2.29
C TRP A 77 6.63 3.70 -3.24
N PRO A 78 6.29 4.93 -3.64
CA PRO A 78 5.10 5.22 -4.44
C PRO A 78 5.23 4.66 -5.86
N LEU A 79 6.45 4.60 -6.40
CA LEU A 79 6.73 4.03 -7.72
C LEU A 79 6.49 2.53 -7.74
N PHE A 80 6.97 1.83 -6.70
CA PHE A 80 6.71 0.41 -6.53
C PHE A 80 5.21 0.17 -6.35
N ARG A 81 4.54 0.93 -5.47
CA ARG A 81 3.08 0.84 -5.28
C ARG A 81 2.33 1.01 -6.60
N ALA A 82 2.70 1.99 -7.42
CA ALA A 82 2.07 2.23 -8.72
C ALA A 82 2.21 1.03 -9.66
N LYS A 83 3.43 0.48 -9.80
CA LYS A 83 3.66 -0.71 -10.61
C LYS A 83 2.83 -1.91 -10.13
N ARG A 84 2.71 -2.09 -8.82
CA ARG A 84 1.94 -3.19 -8.22
C ARG A 84 0.45 -3.09 -8.52
N ILE A 85 -0.11 -1.88 -8.46
CA ILE A 85 -1.50 -1.62 -8.84
C ILE A 85 -1.74 -1.98 -10.31
N LEU A 86 -0.81 -1.60 -11.21
CA LEU A 86 -0.90 -1.94 -12.64
C LEU A 86 -0.85 -3.45 -12.87
N ILE A 87 0.09 -4.15 -12.23
CA ILE A 87 0.19 -5.61 -12.29
C ILE A 87 -1.10 -6.26 -11.76
N GLY A 88 -1.62 -5.81 -10.62
CA GLY A 88 -2.85 -6.34 -10.04
C GLY A 88 -4.05 -6.21 -10.98
N LYS A 89 -4.15 -5.08 -11.69
CA LYS A 89 -5.18 -4.87 -12.71
C LYS A 89 -5.01 -5.81 -13.91
N GLU A 90 -3.80 -5.94 -14.41
CA GLU A 90 -3.52 -6.78 -15.60
C GLU A 90 -3.72 -8.29 -15.32
N LEU A 91 -3.44 -8.71 -14.08
CA LEU A 91 -3.73 -10.07 -13.62
C LEU A 91 -5.23 -10.38 -13.64
N LEU A 92 -6.08 -9.38 -13.36
CA LEU A 92 -7.54 -9.52 -13.37
C LEU A 92 -8.11 -9.51 -14.79
N THR A 93 -7.49 -8.80 -15.74
CA THR A 93 -7.93 -8.72 -17.14
C THR A 93 -7.46 -9.90 -18.01
N SER A 94 -6.76 -10.88 -17.44
CA SER A 94 -6.22 -12.08 -18.12
C SER A 94 -5.17 -11.82 -19.21
N ASN A 95 -4.70 -10.59 -19.38
CA ASN A 95 -3.74 -10.21 -20.41
C ASN A 95 -2.29 -10.38 -19.91
N TYR A 96 -1.93 -11.63 -19.65
CA TYR A 96 -0.71 -12.00 -18.94
C TYR A 96 0.59 -11.71 -19.73
N SER A 97 0.51 -11.67 -21.06
CA SER A 97 1.66 -11.43 -21.95
C SER A 97 2.22 -10.01 -21.86
N ASP A 98 1.49 -9.08 -21.22
CA ASP A 98 1.88 -7.69 -21.12
C ASP A 98 2.49 -7.34 -19.76
N LEU A 99 2.54 -8.28 -18.80
CA LEU A 99 3.15 -8.04 -17.48
C LEU A 99 4.63 -7.64 -17.57
N ASP A 100 5.39 -8.28 -18.45
CA ASP A 100 6.80 -7.95 -18.71
C ASP A 100 6.95 -6.59 -19.42
N LYS A 101 5.89 -6.13 -20.08
CA LYS A 101 5.84 -4.84 -20.79
C LYS A 101 5.37 -3.70 -19.90
N ILE A 102 4.88 -3.96 -18.68
CA ILE A 102 4.51 -2.92 -17.72
C ILE A 102 5.77 -2.16 -17.30
N LYS A 103 6.02 -1.06 -18.00
CA LYS A 103 7.11 -0.13 -17.70
C LYS A 103 6.76 0.67 -16.46
N LEU A 104 7.79 0.95 -15.65
CA LEU A 104 7.68 1.91 -14.55
C LEU A 104 7.20 3.25 -15.10
N VAL A 105 6.41 4.00 -14.33
CA VAL A 105 6.03 5.37 -14.70
C VAL A 105 7.31 6.18 -14.90
N LYS A 106 7.52 6.73 -16.10
CA LYS A 106 8.72 7.49 -16.46
C LYS A 106 8.51 9.01 -16.45
N GLU A 107 7.26 9.46 -16.49
CA GLU A 107 6.92 10.87 -16.56
C GLU A 107 7.22 11.56 -15.21
N PRO A 108 8.17 12.51 -15.15
CA PRO A 108 8.62 13.08 -13.88
C PRO A 108 7.50 13.79 -13.12
N LEU A 109 6.60 14.49 -13.85
CA LEU A 109 5.45 15.14 -13.24
C LEU A 109 4.47 14.13 -12.62
N HIS A 110 4.24 13.00 -13.27
CA HIS A 110 3.40 11.94 -12.73
C HIS A 110 4.05 11.31 -11.49
N ILE A 111 5.37 11.06 -11.53
CA ILE A 111 6.13 10.54 -10.40
C ILE A 111 5.98 11.46 -9.18
N LEU A 112 6.12 12.78 -9.36
CA LEU A 112 5.91 13.76 -8.30
C LEU A 112 4.49 13.70 -7.72
N LYS A 113 3.46 13.58 -8.57
CA LYS A 113 2.07 13.42 -8.10
C LYS A 113 1.90 12.16 -7.23
N LEU A 114 2.45 11.02 -7.66
CA LEU A 114 2.39 9.77 -6.89
C LEU A 114 3.08 9.90 -5.53
N ILE A 115 4.25 10.54 -5.52
CA ILE A 115 4.98 10.83 -4.27
C ILE A 115 4.13 11.71 -3.36
N CYS A 116 3.61 12.83 -3.85
CA CYS A 116 2.79 13.74 -3.06
C CYS A 116 1.52 13.06 -2.50
N VAL A 117 0.80 12.27 -3.29
CA VAL A 117 -0.35 11.49 -2.81
C VAL A 117 0.06 10.54 -1.69
N SER A 118 1.17 9.82 -1.85
CA SER A 118 1.62 8.86 -0.86
C SER A 118 2.08 9.51 0.46
N LEU A 119 2.68 10.71 0.39
CA LEU A 119 3.12 11.47 1.54
C LEU A 119 1.92 12.02 2.31
N ILE A 120 0.96 12.65 1.61
CA ILE A 120 -0.29 13.13 2.21
C ILE A 120 -1.03 11.97 2.86
N PHE A 121 -1.17 10.85 2.17
CA PHE A 121 -1.78 9.64 2.71
C PHE A 121 -1.09 9.18 3.99
N THR A 122 0.25 9.12 3.99
CA THR A 122 1.03 8.70 5.15
C THR A 122 0.84 9.65 6.33
N LEU A 123 0.88 10.97 6.10
CA LEU A 123 0.67 11.97 7.13
C LEU A 123 -0.73 11.86 7.74
N MET A 124 -1.76 11.72 6.91
CA MET A 124 -3.14 11.54 7.37
C MET A 124 -3.30 10.27 8.21
N VAL A 125 -2.63 9.18 7.85
CA VAL A 125 -2.65 7.93 8.62
C VAL A 125 -1.91 8.07 9.94
N ILE A 126 -0.73 8.72 9.97
CA ILE A 126 0.03 8.94 11.21
C ILE A 126 -0.77 9.81 12.18
N ILE A 127 -1.34 10.92 11.70
CA ILE A 127 -2.19 11.80 12.49
C ILE A 127 -3.43 11.04 12.97
N GLY A 128 -4.07 10.29 12.07
CA GLY A 128 -5.26 9.48 12.38
C GLY A 128 -4.99 8.45 13.47
N LEU A 129 -3.93 7.66 13.34
CA LEU A 129 -3.53 6.65 14.32
C LEU A 129 -3.08 7.28 15.65
N GLY A 130 -2.40 8.42 15.59
CA GLY A 130 -1.93 9.16 16.77
C GLY A 130 -3.06 9.78 17.59
N LEU A 131 -4.17 10.17 16.95
CA LEU A 131 -5.36 10.66 17.65
C LEU A 131 -6.15 9.52 18.29
N PHE A 132 -6.48 8.47 17.51
CA PHE A 132 -7.13 7.24 17.96
C PHE A 132 -6.93 6.12 16.93
N ILE A 133 -6.74 4.87 17.37
CA ILE A 133 -6.50 3.72 16.49
C ILE A 133 -7.63 3.54 15.45
N VAL A 134 -8.89 3.71 15.87
CA VAL A 134 -10.07 3.51 15.01
C VAL A 134 -10.17 4.52 13.85
N PRO A 135 -10.12 5.86 14.06
CA PRO A 135 -10.13 6.82 12.96
C PRO A 135 -8.90 6.71 12.07
N GLY A 136 -7.74 6.30 12.59
CA GLY A 136 -6.56 6.00 11.76
C GLY A 136 -6.80 4.88 10.76
N ILE A 137 -7.43 3.78 11.18
CA ILE A 137 -7.82 2.68 10.28
C ILE A 137 -8.88 3.15 9.27
N PHE A 138 -9.85 3.97 9.70
CA PHE A 138 -10.86 4.52 8.81
C PHE A 138 -10.27 5.40 7.70
N LEU A 139 -9.30 6.27 8.03
CA LEU A 139 -8.56 7.10 7.08
C LEU A 139 -7.73 6.25 6.10
N LEU A 140 -7.11 5.18 6.60
CA LEU A 140 -6.33 4.23 5.80
C LEU A 140 -7.21 3.56 4.74
N VAL A 141 -8.42 3.15 5.12
CA VAL A 141 -9.40 2.54 4.22
C VAL A 141 -9.92 3.56 3.19
N ILE A 142 -10.32 4.76 3.63
CA ILE A 142 -10.87 5.77 2.72
C ILE A 142 -9.87 6.23 1.67
N PHE A 143 -8.63 6.48 2.07
CA PHE A 143 -7.66 7.15 1.20
C PHE A 143 -6.73 6.19 0.46
N SER A 144 -6.78 4.89 0.74
CA SER A 144 -5.96 3.92 0.02
C SER A 144 -6.39 3.80 -1.46
N MET A 145 -7.67 3.99 -1.79
CA MET A 145 -8.17 3.97 -3.19
C MET A 145 -7.69 5.17 -4.02
N ALA A 146 -7.27 6.28 -3.40
CA ALA A 146 -6.76 7.45 -4.12
C ALA A 146 -5.50 7.12 -4.93
N ASN A 147 -4.67 6.20 -4.43
CA ASN A 147 -3.49 5.72 -5.16
C ASN A 147 -3.89 4.97 -6.44
N HIS A 148 -4.94 4.14 -6.40
CA HIS A 148 -5.43 3.42 -7.57
C HIS A 148 -5.92 4.39 -8.65
N MET A 149 -6.66 5.43 -8.26
CA MET A 149 -7.15 6.44 -9.20
C MET A 149 -6.01 7.25 -9.85
N MET A 150 -4.99 7.65 -9.07
CA MET A 150 -3.85 8.41 -9.59
C MET A 150 -3.00 7.59 -10.57
N VAL A 151 -2.88 6.29 -10.34
CA VAL A 151 -2.15 5.37 -11.23
C VAL A 151 -2.89 5.18 -12.55
N GLU A 152 -4.21 5.10 -12.52
CA GLU A 152 -5.02 4.93 -13.74
C GLU A 152 -5.17 6.23 -14.56
N ASN A 153 -5.29 7.38 -13.90
CA ASN A 153 -5.51 8.66 -14.56
C ASN A 153 -4.36 9.63 -14.22
N LYS A 154 -3.48 9.87 -15.20
CA LYS A 154 -2.29 10.72 -15.03
C LYS A 154 -2.62 12.21 -14.85
N ASP A 155 -3.76 12.64 -15.38
CA ASP A 155 -4.15 14.05 -15.45
C ASP A 155 -4.94 14.49 -14.22
N ILE A 156 -5.44 13.54 -13.42
CA ILE A 156 -6.17 13.87 -12.21
C ILE A 156 -5.31 14.67 -11.23
N SER A 157 -5.94 15.66 -10.57
CA SER A 157 -5.29 16.39 -9.49
C SER A 157 -5.28 15.57 -8.21
N ILE A 158 -4.27 15.78 -7.36
CA ILE A 158 -4.11 15.10 -6.06
C ILE A 158 -5.38 15.23 -5.22
N ILE A 159 -5.93 16.44 -5.16
CA ILE A 159 -7.15 16.74 -4.39
C ILE A 159 -8.36 16.04 -5.00
N ALA A 160 -8.49 16.00 -6.32
CA ALA A 160 -9.58 15.29 -6.97
C ALA A 160 -9.51 13.78 -6.72
N ALA A 161 -8.32 13.17 -6.73
CA ALA A 161 -8.13 11.76 -6.41
C ALA A 161 -8.59 11.43 -4.97
N PHE A 162 -8.23 12.25 -3.98
CA PHE A 162 -8.69 12.07 -2.61
C PHE A 162 -10.19 12.29 -2.44
N LYS A 163 -10.76 13.33 -3.07
CA LYS A 163 -12.21 13.58 -3.06
C LYS A 163 -12.99 12.42 -3.68
N TYR A 164 -12.48 11.85 -4.77
CA TYR A 164 -13.05 10.68 -5.42
C TYR A 164 -13.04 9.47 -4.47
N SER A 165 -11.87 9.17 -3.91
CA SER A 165 -11.66 8.08 -2.93
C SER A 165 -12.62 8.19 -1.73
N TYR A 166 -12.79 9.40 -1.20
CA TYR A 166 -13.73 9.69 -0.12
C TYR A 166 -15.18 9.44 -0.51
N ARG A 167 -15.61 9.93 -1.68
CA ARG A 167 -16.99 9.74 -2.16
C ARG A 167 -17.30 8.27 -2.40
N LEU A 168 -16.37 7.54 -3.00
CA LEU A 168 -16.51 6.10 -3.27
C LEU A 168 -16.67 5.32 -1.96
N THR A 169 -15.80 5.57 -0.99
CA THR A 169 -15.86 4.89 0.32
C THR A 169 -17.08 5.29 1.13
N LYS A 170 -17.55 6.55 1.03
CA LYS A 170 -18.76 7.01 1.73
C LYS A 170 -20.01 6.30 1.22
N TYR A 171 -20.14 6.14 -0.09
CA TYR A 171 -21.29 5.49 -0.71
C TYR A 171 -21.28 3.98 -0.47
N TYR A 172 -20.14 3.33 -0.65
CA TYR A 172 -19.97 1.88 -0.49
C TYR A 172 -19.37 1.48 0.87
N LYS A 173 -19.61 2.27 1.92
CA LYS A 173 -19.01 2.09 3.25
C LYS A 173 -19.18 0.67 3.78
N LYS A 174 -20.37 0.10 3.62
CA LYS A 174 -20.71 -1.25 4.09
C LYS A 174 -19.93 -2.31 3.34
N ASP A 175 -19.90 -2.24 2.01
CA ASP A 175 -19.19 -3.21 1.17
C ASP A 175 -17.68 -3.19 1.45
N VAL A 176 -17.10 -1.99 1.58
CA VAL A 176 -15.69 -1.81 1.95
C VAL A 176 -15.43 -2.36 3.36
N LEU A 177 -16.30 -2.10 4.33
CA LEU A 177 -16.13 -2.62 5.69
C LEU A 177 -16.17 -4.15 5.72
N ILE A 178 -17.13 -4.77 5.04
CA ILE A 178 -17.25 -6.23 4.95
C ILE A 178 -16.01 -6.83 4.30
N PHE A 179 -15.50 -6.21 3.24
CA PHE A 179 -14.24 -6.61 2.61
C PHE A 179 -13.09 -6.65 3.63
N PHE A 180 -12.81 -5.54 4.33
CA PHE A 180 -11.71 -5.49 5.31
C PHE A 180 -11.93 -6.46 6.49
N LEU A 181 -13.16 -6.55 7.00
CA LEU A 181 -13.53 -7.45 8.10
C LEU A 181 -13.25 -8.92 7.73
N SER A 182 -13.53 -9.29 6.48
CA SER A 182 -13.30 -10.63 5.97
C SER A 182 -11.83 -11.03 5.85
N PHE A 183 -10.91 -10.08 6.02
CA PHE A 183 -9.46 -10.28 6.00
C PHE A 183 -8.81 -10.18 7.38
N ILE A 184 -9.52 -9.74 8.43
CA ILE A 184 -8.98 -9.66 9.80
C ILE A 184 -8.34 -10.97 10.28
N PRO A 185 -8.93 -12.16 10.07
CA PRO A 185 -8.30 -13.42 10.47
C PRO A 185 -6.92 -13.65 9.83
N HIS A 186 -6.75 -13.16 8.59
CA HIS A 186 -5.49 -13.29 7.85
C HIS A 186 -4.42 -12.36 8.42
N PHE A 187 -4.81 -11.15 8.85
CA PHE A 187 -3.90 -10.25 9.54
C PHE A 187 -3.43 -10.80 10.89
N ILE A 188 -4.35 -11.39 11.67
CA ILE A 188 -4.02 -12.05 12.95
C ILE A 188 -3.05 -13.21 12.71
N LEU A 189 -3.33 -14.07 11.73
CA LEU A 189 -2.44 -15.18 11.36
C LEU A 189 -1.06 -14.70 10.88
N GLY A 190 -1.04 -13.58 10.17
CA GLY A 190 0.18 -12.85 9.79
C GLY A 190 1.06 -12.51 10.99
N PHE A 191 0.47 -11.90 12.03
CA PHE A 191 1.23 -11.57 13.25
C PHE A 191 1.65 -12.82 14.05
N LEU A 192 0.80 -13.85 14.13
CA LEU A 192 1.12 -15.09 14.84
C LEU A 192 2.30 -15.86 14.22
N THR A 193 2.47 -15.78 12.90
CA THR A 193 3.57 -16.43 12.16
C THR A 193 4.80 -15.53 12.04
N LEU A 194 4.92 -14.50 12.88
CA LEU A 194 6.01 -13.50 12.84
C LEU A 194 6.16 -12.83 11.46
N GLY A 195 5.06 -12.72 10.72
CA GLY A 195 5.01 -12.08 9.42
C GLY A 195 5.33 -12.99 8.23
N ILE A 196 5.67 -14.27 8.44
CA ILE A 196 5.93 -15.21 7.34
C ILE A 196 4.67 -15.39 6.47
N TYR A 197 3.50 -15.48 7.10
CA TYR A 197 2.24 -15.60 6.36
C TYR A 197 1.93 -14.37 5.49
N PHE A 198 2.41 -13.18 5.88
CA PHE A 198 2.23 -11.98 5.06
C PHE A 198 2.88 -12.09 3.68
N LEU A 199 3.91 -12.92 3.51
CA LEU A 199 4.53 -13.14 2.20
C LEU A 199 3.54 -13.71 1.16
N PHE A 200 2.64 -14.60 1.60
CA PHE A 200 1.65 -15.22 0.72
C PHE A 200 0.35 -14.44 0.70
N PHE A 201 -0.03 -13.88 1.84
CA PHE A 201 -1.30 -13.20 2.01
C PHE A 201 -1.36 -11.82 1.34
N TYR A 202 -0.31 -11.02 1.49
CA TYR A 202 -0.27 -9.65 1.01
C TYR A 202 -0.54 -9.51 -0.51
N PRO A 203 0.07 -10.30 -1.41
CA PRO A 203 -0.22 -10.20 -2.84
C PRO A 203 -1.66 -10.57 -3.19
N TYR A 204 -2.22 -11.57 -2.50
CA TYR A 204 -3.63 -11.92 -2.62
C TYR A 204 -4.55 -10.79 -2.19
N PHE A 205 -4.24 -10.17 -1.05
CA PHE A 205 -4.98 -9.01 -0.55
C PHE A 205 -4.93 -7.83 -1.53
N GLU A 206 -3.77 -7.53 -2.13
CA GLU A 206 -3.62 -6.40 -3.05
C GLU A 206 -4.40 -6.59 -4.37
N VAL A 207 -4.41 -7.80 -4.92
CA VAL A 207 -5.22 -8.10 -6.12
C VAL A 207 -6.71 -8.07 -5.78
N ALA A 208 -7.13 -8.65 -4.65
CA ALA A 208 -8.52 -8.58 -4.20
C ALA A 208 -8.97 -7.13 -3.97
N TYR A 209 -8.08 -6.29 -3.42
CA TYR A 209 -8.34 -4.88 -3.21
C TYR A 209 -8.44 -4.09 -4.51
N THR A 210 -7.59 -4.40 -5.49
CA THR A 210 -7.67 -3.83 -6.84
C THR A 210 -8.98 -4.23 -7.53
N ASN A 211 -9.39 -5.49 -7.40
CA ASN A 211 -10.65 -5.97 -7.95
C ASN A 211 -11.86 -5.27 -7.31
N LEU A 212 -11.84 -5.12 -5.97
CA LEU A 212 -12.84 -4.32 -5.26
C LEU A 212 -12.91 -2.88 -5.82
N PHE A 213 -11.76 -2.23 -6.03
CA PHE A 213 -11.73 -0.88 -6.58
C PHE A 213 -12.37 -0.81 -7.98
N ILE A 214 -12.05 -1.77 -8.86
CA ILE A 214 -12.62 -1.86 -10.21
C ILE A 214 -14.14 -2.08 -10.14
N ASP A 215 -14.61 -3.02 -9.31
CA ASP A 215 -16.02 -3.30 -9.13
C ASP A 215 -16.78 -2.11 -8.56
N LEU A 216 -16.24 -1.40 -7.57
CA LEU A 216 -16.84 -0.20 -7.00
C LEU A 216 -16.91 0.95 -8.01
N LYS A 217 -15.85 1.12 -8.80
CA LYS A 217 -15.79 2.11 -9.89
C LYS A 217 -16.84 1.80 -10.96
N ASN A 218 -16.99 0.53 -11.34
CA ASN A 218 -17.95 0.07 -12.36
C ASN A 218 -19.41 0.07 -11.85
N SER A 219 -19.62 -0.25 -10.57
CA SER A 219 -20.95 -0.27 -9.92
C SER A 219 -21.56 1.12 -9.76
N GLY A 220 -20.75 2.17 -9.88
CA GLY A 220 -21.19 3.38 -10.54
C GLY A 220 -21.17 4.70 -9.76
N ILE A 221 -21.60 5.71 -10.53
CA ILE A 221 -22.14 7.03 -10.20
C ILE A 221 -21.15 8.23 -10.16
N ILE A 222 -19.83 8.04 -10.00
CA ILE A 222 -18.93 9.19 -9.75
C ILE A 222 -18.24 9.74 -11.02
N TYR A 223 -18.11 8.98 -12.11
CA TYR A 223 -17.41 9.46 -13.32
C TYR A 223 -18.14 10.62 -14.02
N ASN A 224 -19.46 10.76 -13.83
CA ASN A 224 -20.29 11.79 -14.47
C ASN A 224 -20.35 13.13 -13.71
N LYS A 225 -19.50 13.35 -12.68
CA LYS A 225 -19.56 14.57 -11.86
C LYS A 225 -18.18 15.17 -11.51
N VAL A 226 -17.15 14.83 -12.29
CA VAL A 226 -15.83 15.48 -12.25
C VAL A 226 -15.65 16.29 -13.51
#